data_AF-A0A1G3CBA7-F1
#
_entry.id   AF-A0A1G3CBA7-F1
#
_cell.length_a   1.000
_cell.length_b   1.000
_cell.length_c   1.000
_cell.angle_alpha   90.00
_cell.angle_beta   90.00
_cell.angle_gamma   90.00
#
_symmetry.space_group_name_H-M   'P 1'
#
loop_
_entity.id
_entity.type
_entity.pdbx_description
1 polymer ?
#
loop_
_entity_poly.entity_id
_entity_poly.type
_entity_poly.pdbx_seq_one_letter_code
_entity_poly.pdbx_strand_id
1 'polypeptide(L)'
;MLTNDKDFGEIVFRQKLVSSGIILFRIKGQDTREKIKLLRKVLNFHKVRISKHFVVITKVTQASGLSVKYHKQDARDTIMILKAALTQ
;
A
#
# COMPACT_ATOMS: atom_id res chain seq x y z
N MET A 1 12.81 -4.52 4.74
CA MET A 1 12.20 -5.62 5.52
C MET A 1 10.92 -6.08 4.83
N LEU A 2 10.66 -7.37 4.77
CA LEU A 2 9.40 -7.96 4.29
C LEU A 2 8.85 -8.86 5.40
N THR A 3 7.60 -8.69 5.80
CA THR A 3 6.96 -9.49 6.84
C THR A 3 5.49 -9.74 6.52
N ASN A 4 4.99 -10.92 6.91
CA ASN A 4 3.58 -11.29 6.85
C ASN A 4 2.89 -11.20 8.23
N ASP A 5 3.58 -10.64 9.24
CA ASP A 5 3.00 -10.38 10.54
C ASP A 5 1.79 -9.44 10.40
N LYS A 6 0.63 -9.93 10.84
CA LYS A 6 -0.66 -9.23 10.74
C LYS A 6 -0.73 -7.98 11.63
N ASP A 7 0.03 -7.96 12.72
CA ASP A 7 -0.01 -6.90 13.73
C ASP A 7 1.02 -5.80 13.44
N PHE A 8 2.03 -6.08 12.61
CA PHE A 8 3.07 -5.13 12.22
C PHE A 8 2.52 -3.80 11.67
N GLY A 9 1.53 -3.87 10.78
CA GLY A 9 0.94 -2.67 10.16
C GLY A 9 0.30 -1.74 11.18
N GLU A 10 -0.38 -2.29 12.18
CA GLU A 10 -1.02 -1.52 13.25
C GLU A 10 0.01 -0.93 14.21
N ILE A 11 1.00 -1.73 14.61
CA ILE A 11 2.09 -1.31 15.50
C ILE A 11 2.82 -0.11 14.90
N VAL A 12 3.25 -0.21 13.64
CA VAL A 12 4.04 0.88 13.05
C VAL A 12 3.20 2.12 12.75
N PHE A 13 1.94 1.95 12.38
CA PHE A 13 1.03 3.07 12.19
C PHE A 13 0.78 3.82 13.51
N ARG A 14 0.50 3.11 14.61
CA ARG A 14 0.19 3.70 15.92
C ARG A 14 1.42 4.28 16.63
N GLN A 15 2.55 3.59 16.57
CA GLN A 15 3.78 4.00 17.26
C GLN A 15 4.54 5.11 16.52
N LYS A 16 4.05 5.55 15.36
CA LYS A 16 4.66 6.59 14.53
C LYS A 16 6.11 6.29 14.12
N LEU A 17 6.44 5.02 13.90
CA LEU A 17 7.83 4.57 13.65
C LEU A 17 8.20 4.49 12.14
N VAL A 18 7.57 5.27 11.26
CA VAL A 18 7.89 5.18 9.81
C VAL A 18 9.16 5.98 9.52
N SER A 19 10.31 5.32 9.57
CA SER A 19 11.62 5.93 9.28
C SER A 19 11.94 6.02 7.77
N SER A 20 11.44 5.07 6.96
CA SER A 20 11.89 4.92 5.55
C SER A 20 10.77 4.75 4.51
N GLY A 21 9.50 4.63 4.94
CA GLY A 21 8.35 4.33 4.09
C GLY A 21 7.93 2.85 4.17
N ILE A 22 6.63 2.58 4.23
CA ILE A 22 6.06 1.24 4.43
C ILE A 22 4.99 0.96 3.39
N ILE A 23 4.95 -0.28 2.89
CA ILE A 23 3.92 -0.76 1.99
C ILE A 23 3.21 -1.94 2.65
N LEU A 24 1.91 -1.81 2.89
CA LEU A 24 1.03 -2.83 3.43
C LEU A 24 0.12 -3.38 2.31
N PHE A 25 0.28 -4.66 1.99
CA PHE A 25 -0.56 -5.38 1.03
C PHE A 25 -1.77 -6.01 1.73
N ARG A 26 -2.97 -5.45 1.52
CA ARG A 26 -4.24 -5.97 2.05
C ARG A 26 -5.13 -6.45 0.91
N ILE A 27 -4.70 -7.53 0.26
CA ILE A 27 -5.43 -8.18 -0.82
C ILE A 27 -5.85 -9.56 -0.33
N LYS A 28 -7.16 -9.81 -0.28
CA LYS A 28 -7.70 -11.13 0.01
C LYS A 28 -7.41 -12.07 -1.15
N GLY A 29 -7.02 -13.30 -0.84
CA GLY A 29 -6.69 -14.33 -1.83
C GLY A 29 -5.21 -14.72 -1.81
N GLN A 30 -4.93 -15.92 -2.33
CA GLN A 30 -3.60 -16.54 -2.34
C GLN A 30 -2.90 -16.44 -3.70
N ASP A 31 -3.45 -15.70 -4.68
CA ASP A 31 -2.77 -15.56 -5.97
C ASP A 31 -1.51 -14.68 -5.84
N THR A 32 -0.38 -15.36 -5.69
CA THR A 32 0.95 -14.75 -5.61
C THR A 32 1.32 -14.02 -6.90
N ARG A 33 0.84 -14.45 -8.07
CA ARG A 33 1.13 -13.78 -9.35
C ARG A 33 0.46 -12.42 -9.43
N GLU A 34 -0.80 -12.31 -8.99
CA GLU A 34 -1.48 -11.01 -8.89
C GLU A 34 -0.73 -10.06 -7.94
N LYS A 35 -0.31 -10.57 -6.76
CA LYS A 35 0.44 -9.78 -5.77
C LYS A 35 1.77 -9.28 -6.32
N ILE A 36 2.54 -10.12 -7.01
CA ILE A 36 3.82 -9.75 -7.62
C ILE A 36 3.62 -8.70 -8.72
N LYS A 37 2.66 -8.92 -9.64
CA LYS A 37 2.37 -7.97 -10.73
C LYS A 37 2.02 -6.59 -10.16
N LEU A 38 1.25 -6.57 -9.08
CA LEU A 38 0.88 -5.33 -8.43
C LEU A 38 2.03 -4.66 -7.70
N LEU A 39 2.83 -5.43 -6.95
CA LEU A 39 4.01 -4.89 -6.26
C LEU A 39 4.96 -4.23 -7.26
N ARG A 40 5.19 -4.87 -8.41
CA ARG A 40 5.98 -4.26 -9.50
C ARG A 40 5.36 -2.96 -9.99
N LYS A 41 4.05 -2.90 -10.23
CA LYS A 41 3.37 -1.65 -10.63
C LYS A 41 3.55 -0.56 -9.57
N VAL A 42 3.30 -0.85 -8.29
CA VAL A 42 3.39 0.16 -7.23
C VAL A 42 4.81 0.68 -7.06
N LEU A 43 5.81 -0.22 -7.06
CA LEU A 43 7.21 0.18 -6.95
C LEU A 43 7.67 1.02 -8.16
N ASN A 44 7.20 0.71 -9.37
CA ASN A 44 7.57 1.46 -10.57
C ASN A 44 6.89 2.82 -10.66
N PHE A 45 5.58 2.90 -10.42
CA PHE A 45 4.80 4.13 -10.65
C PHE A 45 4.78 5.07 -9.44
N HIS A 46 5.14 4.60 -8.24
CA HIS A 46 5.00 5.38 -7.01
C HIS A 46 6.28 5.48 -6.17
N LYS A 47 7.44 5.14 -6.74
CA LYS A 47 8.75 5.13 -6.05
C LYS A 47 9.01 6.39 -5.21
N VAL A 48 8.76 7.57 -5.79
CA VAL A 48 8.98 8.87 -5.14
C VAL A 48 8.00 9.12 -3.98
N ARG A 49 6.77 8.59 -4.07
CA ARG A 49 5.71 8.81 -3.08
C ARG A 49 5.71 7.81 -1.93
N ILE A 50 6.45 6.70 -2.04
CA ILE A 50 6.57 5.70 -0.97
C ILE A 50 7.45 6.21 0.16
N SER A 51 8.48 7.02 -0.15
CA SER A 51 9.38 7.56 0.87
C SER A 51 8.60 8.35 1.93
N LYS A 52 8.83 8.06 3.20
CA LYS A 52 8.16 8.67 4.37
C LYS A 52 6.63 8.50 4.42
N HIS A 53 6.05 7.61 3.62
CA HIS A 53 4.61 7.33 3.63
C HIS A 53 4.31 5.91 4.10
N PHE A 54 3.15 5.77 4.74
CA PHE A 54 2.52 4.47 4.99
C PHE A 54 1.50 4.20 3.88
N VAL A 55 1.85 3.32 2.96
CA VAL A 55 1.08 2.99 1.76
C VAL A 55 0.27 1.72 2.02
N VAL A 56 -1.04 1.80 1.83
CA VAL A 56 -1.94 0.63 1.94
C VAL A 56 -2.49 0.31 0.56
N ILE A 57 -2.32 -0.94 0.14
CA ILE A 57 -2.78 -1.43 -1.14
C ILE A 57 -3.93 -2.40 -0.91
N THR A 58 -5.09 -2.10 -1.48
CA THR A 58 -6.31 -2.90 -1.33
C THR A 58 -6.98 -3.16 -2.67
N LYS A 59 -7.45 -4.39 -2.88
CA LYS A 59 -8.35 -4.72 -4.00
C LYS A 59 -9.74 -4.15 -3.70
N VAL A 60 -10.29 -3.36 -4.63
CA VAL A 60 -11.64 -2.79 -4.49
C VAL A 60 -12.62 -3.74 -5.16
N THR A 61 -13.71 -4.07 -4.46
CA THR A 61 -14.69 -5.07 -4.93
C THR A 61 -15.60 -4.54 -6.04
N GLN A 62 -15.62 -3.23 -6.31
CA GLN A 62 -16.40 -2.65 -7.41
C GLN A 62 -15.51 -2.50 -8.67
N ALA A 63 -15.86 -3.25 -9.72
CA ALA A 63 -15.31 -3.20 -11.08
C ALA A 63 -13.77 -3.21 -11.18
N SER A 64 -13.19 -4.42 -11.24
CA SER A 64 -11.87 -4.74 -11.82
C SER A 64 -10.66 -3.85 -11.47
N GLY A 65 -10.71 -3.09 -10.38
CA GLY A 65 -9.72 -2.07 -10.06
C GLY A 65 -8.96 -2.32 -8.77
N LEU A 66 -7.79 -1.69 -8.64
CA LEU A 66 -7.08 -1.59 -7.38
C LEU A 66 -7.00 -0.15 -6.88
N SER A 67 -7.00 -0.03 -5.56
CA SER A 67 -6.85 1.24 -4.86
C SER A 67 -5.57 1.23 -4.05
N VAL A 68 -4.80 2.30 -4.19
CA VAL A 68 -3.62 2.57 -3.38
C VAL A 68 -3.92 3.81 -2.55
N LYS A 69 -3.83 3.68 -1.22
CA LYS A 69 -4.03 4.78 -0.27
C LYS A 69 -2.69 5.15 0.36
N TYR A 70 -2.41 6.44 0.41
CA TYR A 70 -1.23 6.99 1.08
C TYR A 70 -1.65 7.65 2.38
N HIS A 71 -0.94 7.34 3.47
CA HIS A 71 -1.09 8.01 4.76
C HIS A 71 0.25 8.66 5.12
N LYS A 72 0.22 9.96 5.43
CA LYS A 72 1.37 10.66 6.02
C LYS A 72 1.30 10.52 7.55
N GLN A 73 2.47 10.46 8.18
CA GLN A 73 2.59 10.27 9.62
C GLN A 73 2.27 11.54 10.44
N ASP A 74 2.42 12.74 9.85
CA ASP A 74 2.42 14.02 10.57
C ASP A 74 1.36 15.05 10.12
N ALA A 75 0.40 14.69 9.27
CA ALA A 75 -0.66 15.64 8.87
C ALA A 75 -2.04 15.02 9.07
N ARG A 76 -2.89 15.75 9.80
CA ARG A 76 -4.28 15.38 10.12
C ARG A 76 -5.15 15.02 8.89
N ASP A 77 -4.77 15.43 7.67
CA ASP A 77 -5.69 15.38 6.53
C ASP A 77 -5.01 15.12 5.19
N THR A 78 -4.55 13.90 4.89
CA THR A 78 -4.45 13.52 3.47
C THR A 78 -4.52 12.00 3.26
N ILE A 79 -5.73 11.48 3.03
CA ILE A 79 -5.92 10.20 2.35
C ILE A 79 -5.96 10.51 0.85
N MET A 80 -4.85 10.31 0.14
CA MET A 80 -4.87 10.34 -1.33
C MET A 80 -5.17 8.92 -1.84
N ILE A 81 -6.34 8.72 -2.44
CA ILE A 81 -6.71 7.46 -3.09
C ILE A 81 -6.32 7.57 -4.57
N LEU A 82 -5.33 6.78 -4.99
CA LEU A 82 -5.01 6.58 -6.40
C LEU A 82 -5.65 5.26 -6.85
N LYS A 83 -6.59 5.33 -7.80
CA LYS A 83 -7.08 4.13 -8.50
C LYS A 83 -6.08 3.76 -9.58
N ALA A 84 -5.46 2.59 -9.44
CA ALA A 84 -4.67 2.01 -10.51
C ALA A 84 -5.63 1.14 -11.35
N ALA A 85 -5.91 1.58 -12.58
CA ALA A 85 -6.61 0.74 -13.54
C ALA A 85 -5.72 -0.48 -13.89
N LEU A 86 -6.29 -1.68 -13.81
CA LEU A 86 -5.67 -2.90 -14.30
C LEU A 86 -5.74 -2.95 -15.83
N THR A 87 -5.31 -1.89 -16.51
CA THR A 87 -5.14 -1.96 -17.97
C THR A 87 -3.77 -2.59 -18.25
N GLN A 88 -3.78 -3.48 -19.25
CA GLN A 88 -2.72 -4.40 -19.63
C GLN A 88 -1.45 -3.67 -20.03
#